data_AF-A0A143XJC5-F1
#
_entry.id   AF-A0A143XJC5-F1
#
_cell.length_a   1.000
_cell.length_b   1.000
_cell.length_c   1.000
_cell.angle_alpha   90.00
_cell.angle_beta   90.00
_cell.angle_gamma   90.00
#
_symmetry.space_group_name_H-M   'P 1'
#
loop_
_entity.id
_entity.type
_entity.pdbx_description
1 polymer ?
#
loop_
_entity_poly.entity_id
_entity_poly.type
_entity_poly.pdbx_seq_one_letter_code
_entity_poly.pdbx_strand_id
1 'polypeptide(L)'
;MQIRNIEFGSPQMRTLKLVGEDGLYTNLAYLLSEQCETTTKVALFQGTDKAVFRDRKEFTGSILKQLEEVYQYIDLNNKMKATFSGLNRVDIRDYPEEGVREALLNSIVHRDYSFSGSNLINIYDDRMEFVSLGGLVSGLELDSIFLGVSQSRNPNLAVVFYRMRLIESYGTGIGKIQRMYNFVKEKPKFETAKGVFRVTLPNCNEHTIMQKAMVQGKLDLPHVQALLEKRKEMVMVYALENGQVTRKEVEDLLEVGSTKAFRLLKELCDAGKLKAEGNGKLSKYVVN
;
A
#
# COMPACT_ATOMS: atom_id res chain seq x y z
N MET A 1 26.39 -1.85 4.83
CA MET A 1 27.44 -2.45 3.96
C MET A 1 28.15 -3.62 4.64
N GLN A 2 28.51 -3.53 5.93
CA GLN A 2 29.07 -4.67 6.69
C GLN A 2 28.16 -5.91 6.72
N ILE A 3 26.83 -5.73 6.86
CA ILE A 3 25.86 -6.83 6.86
C ILE A 3 25.85 -7.64 5.54
N ARG A 4 26.28 -7.04 4.42
CA ARG A 4 26.26 -7.68 3.09
C ARG A 4 27.65 -8.02 2.54
N ASN A 5 28.72 -7.77 3.30
CA ASN A 5 30.12 -8.03 2.93
C ASN A 5 30.51 -7.50 1.52
N ILE A 6 30.06 -6.29 1.18
CA ILE A 6 30.36 -5.65 -0.10
C ILE A 6 31.52 -4.68 0.11
N GLU A 7 32.62 -4.84 -0.63
CA GLU A 7 33.71 -3.85 -0.66
C GLU A 7 33.20 -2.51 -1.19
N PHE A 8 33.49 -1.46 -0.43
CA PHE A 8 33.11 -0.09 -0.78
C PHE A 8 34.35 0.81 -0.73
N GLY A 9 35.04 0.90 -1.86
CA GLY A 9 36.21 1.75 -2.05
C GLY A 9 35.99 2.83 -3.10
N SER A 10 37.08 3.52 -3.46
CA SER A 10 37.08 4.57 -4.48
C SER A 10 36.48 4.15 -5.82
N PRO A 11 36.71 2.92 -6.35
CA PRO A 11 36.08 2.48 -7.60
C PRO A 11 34.55 2.42 -7.52
N GLN A 12 34.00 1.91 -6.41
CA GLN A 12 32.56 1.82 -6.19
C GLN A 12 31.95 3.22 -6.01
N MET A 13 32.64 4.11 -5.27
CA MET A 13 32.22 5.50 -5.12
C MET A 13 32.13 6.23 -6.47
N ARG A 14 33.10 6.03 -7.36
CA ARG A 14 33.07 6.60 -8.73
C ARG A 14 31.95 5.99 -9.57
N THR A 15 31.77 4.67 -9.51
CA THR A 15 30.70 3.96 -10.25
C THR A 15 29.30 4.42 -9.82
N LEU A 16 29.12 4.71 -8.53
CA LEU A 16 27.88 5.24 -7.97
C LEU A 16 27.77 6.77 -8.08
N LYS A 17 28.75 7.44 -8.71
CA LYS A 17 28.81 8.90 -8.88
C LYS A 17 28.77 9.68 -7.56
N LEU A 18 29.34 9.08 -6.51
CA LEU A 18 29.55 9.72 -5.22
C LEU A 18 30.78 10.62 -5.24
N VAL A 19 31.77 10.27 -6.06
CA VAL A 19 32.99 11.06 -6.30
C VAL A 19 33.07 11.38 -7.79
N GLY A 20 33.31 12.66 -8.10
CA GLY A 20 33.50 13.17 -9.45
C GLY A 20 34.84 12.75 -10.06
N GLU A 21 35.04 13.07 -11.34
CA GLU A 21 36.33 12.83 -12.02
C GLU A 21 37.46 13.66 -11.43
N ASP A 22 37.11 14.83 -10.87
CA ASP A 22 37.96 15.77 -10.12
C ASP A 22 38.35 15.28 -8.71
N GLY A 23 37.78 14.16 -8.26
CA GLY A 23 38.01 13.62 -6.92
C GLY A 23 37.18 14.26 -5.82
N LEU A 24 36.27 15.18 -6.15
CA LEU A 24 35.39 15.83 -5.18
C LEU A 24 34.11 15.01 -4.94
N TYR A 25 33.55 15.11 -3.73
CA TYR A 25 32.28 14.47 -3.40
C TYR A 25 31.11 15.22 -4.05
N THR A 26 30.15 14.47 -4.61
CA THR A 26 28.99 15.04 -5.27
C THR A 26 27.87 15.35 -4.28
N ASN A 27 26.85 16.11 -4.71
CA ASN A 27 25.63 16.31 -3.91
C ASN A 27 24.92 14.98 -3.58
N LEU A 28 25.09 13.94 -4.39
CA LEU A 28 24.59 12.61 -4.03
C LEU A 28 25.35 12.03 -2.83
N ALA A 29 26.68 12.19 -2.79
CA ALA A 29 27.46 11.78 -1.62
C ALA A 29 27.08 12.57 -0.38
N TYR A 30 26.83 13.89 -0.53
CA TYR A 30 26.32 14.71 0.57
C TYR A 30 25.01 14.15 1.16
N LEU A 31 24.02 13.85 0.30
CA LEU A 31 22.75 13.26 0.71
C LEU A 31 22.87 11.89 1.40
N LEU A 32 23.88 11.11 1.03
CA LEU A 32 24.15 9.78 1.58
C LEU A 32 25.13 9.79 2.77
N SER A 33 25.60 10.96 3.18
CA SER A 33 26.53 11.15 4.30
C SER A 33 25.81 11.65 5.55
N GLU A 34 26.45 11.53 6.71
CA GLU A 34 25.95 12.10 7.96
C GLU A 34 25.94 13.63 7.97
N GLN A 35 26.53 14.28 6.98
CA GLN A 35 26.51 15.74 6.82
C GLN A 35 25.21 16.24 6.17
N CYS A 36 24.34 15.35 5.71
CA CYS A 36 23.08 15.71 5.10
C CYS A 36 22.17 16.49 6.07
N GLU A 37 21.88 17.75 5.72
CA GLU A 37 21.02 18.64 6.51
C GLU A 37 19.52 18.43 6.24
N THR A 38 19.14 17.71 5.18
CA THR A 38 17.72 17.46 4.93
C THR A 38 17.16 16.55 6.00
N THR A 39 15.93 16.80 6.45
CA THR A 39 15.34 16.04 7.55
C THR A 39 14.00 15.42 7.15
N THR A 40 13.62 14.36 7.85
CA THR A 40 12.28 13.78 7.80
C THR A 40 11.62 13.99 9.15
N LYS A 41 10.41 14.54 9.16
CA LYS A 41 9.63 14.76 10.38
C LYS A 41 8.43 13.84 10.38
N VAL A 42 8.27 13.09 11.46
CA VAL A 42 7.09 12.28 11.71
C VAL A 42 6.31 12.92 12.85
N ALA A 43 5.03 13.21 12.62
CA ALA A 43 4.13 13.78 13.62
C ALA A 43 2.92 12.85 13.82
N LEU A 44 2.63 12.54 15.08
CA LEU A 44 1.46 11.78 15.48
C LEU A 44 0.43 12.76 16.02
N PHE A 45 -0.78 12.72 15.46
CA PHE A 45 -1.90 13.55 15.87
C PHE A 45 -2.92 12.74 16.66
N GLN A 46 -3.67 13.42 17.52
CA GLN A 46 -4.88 12.87 18.13
C GLN A 46 -6.08 13.25 17.27
N GLY A 47 -6.92 12.28 16.93
CA GLY A 47 -8.05 12.50 16.03
C GLY A 47 -7.62 12.56 14.56
N THR A 48 -8.40 13.32 13.78
CA THR A 48 -8.29 13.40 12.32
C THR A 48 -7.78 14.76 11.82
N ASP A 49 -7.56 15.70 12.73
CA ASP A 49 -7.06 17.05 12.47
C ASP A 49 -5.63 17.25 12.99
N LYS A 50 -5.07 18.45 12.76
CA LYS A 50 -3.73 18.83 13.21
C LYS A 50 -3.73 19.60 14.54
N ALA A 51 -4.80 19.50 15.33
CA ALA A 51 -4.96 20.34 16.51
C ALA A 51 -4.06 19.91 17.67
N VAL A 52 -3.89 18.60 17.88
CA VAL A 52 -3.18 18.05 19.04
C VAL A 52 -2.11 17.06 18.60
N PHE A 53 -0.84 17.40 18.88
CA PHE A 53 0.28 16.49 18.72
C PHE A 53 0.33 15.52 19.90
N ARG A 54 0.32 14.22 19.61
CA ARG A 54 0.61 13.16 20.59
C ARG A 54 2.12 12.96 20.73
N ASP A 55 2.82 12.98 19.61
CA ASP A 55 4.27 12.85 19.55
C ASP A 55 4.79 13.49 18.26
N ARG A 56 6.08 13.84 18.25
CA ARG A 56 6.80 14.27 17.05
C ARG A 56 8.26 13.88 17.14
N LYS A 57 8.81 13.41 16.02
CA LYS A 57 10.21 13.07 15.90
C LYS A 57 10.79 13.61 14.60
N GLU A 58 11.98 14.19 14.70
CA GLU A 58 12.77 14.66 13.55
C GLU A 58 13.99 13.76 13.38
N PHE A 59 14.19 13.28 12.15
CA PHE A 59 15.25 12.36 11.75
C PHE A 59 16.24 13.10 10.87
N THR A 60 17.54 12.91 11.17
CA THR A 60 18.66 13.67 10.58
C THR A 60 19.80 12.73 10.18
N GLY A 61 20.79 13.24 9.45
CA GLY A 61 21.92 12.46 8.94
C GLY A 61 21.62 11.88 7.56
N SER A 62 22.33 10.82 7.16
CA SER A 62 22.20 10.28 5.80
C SER A 62 20.77 9.85 5.46
N ILE A 63 20.36 10.00 4.20
CA ILE A 63 19.02 9.57 3.74
C ILE A 63 18.75 8.10 4.08
N LEU A 64 19.78 7.24 3.99
CA LEU A 64 19.64 5.82 4.29
C LEU A 64 19.37 5.56 5.77
N LYS A 65 20.03 6.31 6.66
CA LYS A 65 19.76 6.28 8.10
C LYS A 65 18.35 6.78 8.39
N GLN A 66 17.96 7.91 7.82
CA GLN A 66 16.61 8.44 7.97
C GLN A 66 15.54 7.44 7.50
N LEU A 67 15.74 6.78 6.35
CA LEU A 67 14.84 5.74 5.85
C LEU A 67 14.62 4.62 6.89
N GLU A 68 15.70 4.08 7.43
CA GLU A 68 15.67 2.97 8.40
C GLU A 68 14.99 3.41 9.71
N GLU A 69 15.43 4.54 10.28
CA GLU A 69 14.92 5.03 11.57
C GLU A 69 13.45 5.47 11.49
N VAL A 70 13.05 6.11 10.38
CA VAL A 70 11.66 6.49 10.13
C VAL A 70 10.80 5.24 9.96
N TYR A 71 11.26 4.25 9.20
CA TYR A 71 10.51 3.00 9.01
C TYR A 71 10.28 2.29 10.35
N GLN A 72 11.33 2.15 11.17
CA GLN A 72 11.22 1.56 12.51
C GLN A 72 10.25 2.34 13.41
N TYR A 73 10.31 3.67 13.37
CA TYR A 73 9.39 4.50 14.15
C TYR A 73 7.93 4.38 13.67
N ILE A 74 7.70 4.28 12.36
CA ILE A 74 6.36 4.03 11.83
C ILE A 74 5.87 2.64 12.23
N ASP A 75 6.71 1.60 12.13
CA ASP A 75 6.32 0.23 12.51
C ASP A 75 5.97 0.11 14.00
N LEU A 76 6.70 0.80 14.88
CA LEU A 76 6.37 0.90 16.31
C LEU A 76 4.99 1.54 16.55
N ASN A 77 4.57 2.45 15.67
CA ASN A 77 3.28 3.13 15.76
C ASN A 77 2.18 2.48 14.89
N ASN A 78 2.52 1.49 14.07
CA ASN A 78 1.59 0.73 13.24
C ASN A 78 0.98 -0.41 14.09
N LYS A 79 -0.10 -0.09 14.80
CA LYS A 79 -0.63 -1.00 15.82
C LYS A 79 -1.25 -2.22 15.18
N MET A 80 -1.19 -3.33 15.89
CA MET A 80 -1.88 -4.56 15.55
C MET A 80 -3.20 -4.59 16.30
N LYS A 81 -4.29 -4.80 15.57
CA LYS A 81 -5.62 -5.03 16.15
C LYS A 81 -6.03 -6.46 15.95
N ALA A 82 -6.28 -7.15 17.06
CA ALA A 82 -6.84 -8.49 17.06
C ALA A 82 -8.36 -8.40 16.95
N THR A 83 -8.93 -9.07 15.97
CA THR A 83 -10.38 -9.27 15.81
C THR A 83 -10.69 -10.76 15.76
N PHE A 84 -11.95 -11.15 15.98
CA PHE A 84 -12.37 -12.54 15.92
C PHE A 84 -13.39 -12.72 14.80
N SER A 85 -13.19 -13.71 13.94
CA SER A 85 -14.14 -14.17 12.94
C SER A 85 -14.55 -15.60 13.27
N GLY A 86 -15.61 -15.75 14.08
CA GLY A 86 -16.00 -17.03 14.66
C GLY A 86 -14.98 -17.47 15.72
N LEU A 87 -14.42 -18.67 15.57
CA LEU A 87 -13.39 -19.21 16.48
C LEU A 87 -11.96 -18.76 16.13
N ASN A 88 -11.77 -18.08 14.99
CA ASN A 88 -10.45 -17.71 14.50
C ASN A 88 -10.13 -16.25 14.84
N ARG A 89 -8.98 -16.04 15.50
CA ARG A 89 -8.38 -14.72 15.68
C ARG A 89 -7.75 -14.25 14.37
N VAL A 90 -8.00 -12.99 14.02
CA VAL A 90 -7.48 -12.30 12.84
C VAL A 90 -6.79 -11.04 13.32
N ASP A 91 -5.48 -10.98 13.16
CA ASP A 91 -4.66 -9.84 13.53
C ASP A 91 -4.43 -8.96 12.30
N ILE A 92 -4.85 -7.71 12.37
CA ILE A 92 -4.77 -6.74 11.28
C ILE A 92 -3.98 -5.53 11.76
N ARG A 93 -2.87 -5.22 11.08
CA ARG A 93 -2.12 -3.97 11.27
C ARG A 93 -2.95 -2.79 10.76
N ASP A 94 -2.79 -1.62 11.38
CA ASP A 94 -3.43 -0.38 10.93
C ASP A 94 -3.09 -0.08 9.46
N TYR A 95 -1.86 -0.35 9.05
CA TYR A 95 -1.40 -0.18 7.67
C TYR A 95 -0.63 -1.42 7.18
N PRO A 96 -0.83 -1.86 5.92
CA PRO A 96 -0.02 -2.91 5.31
C PRO A 96 1.45 -2.47 5.24
N GLU A 97 2.36 -3.31 5.73
CA GLU A 97 3.79 -2.99 5.83
C GLU A 97 4.40 -2.64 4.45
N GLU A 98 4.02 -3.38 3.40
CA GLU A 98 4.45 -3.09 2.03
C GLU A 98 3.97 -1.72 1.53
N GLY A 99 2.74 -1.33 1.87
CA GLY A 99 2.17 -0.04 1.48
C GLY A 99 2.90 1.14 2.14
N VAL A 100 3.21 1.00 3.43
CA VAL A 100 4.01 1.98 4.18
C VAL A 100 5.42 2.07 3.63
N ARG A 101 6.08 0.93 3.41
CA ARG A 101 7.44 0.86 2.84
C ARG A 101 7.51 1.57 1.49
N GLU A 102 6.59 1.27 0.58
CA GLU A 102 6.55 1.83 -0.76
C GLU A 102 6.26 3.34 -0.73
N ALA A 103 5.33 3.80 0.10
CA ALA A 103 5.04 5.22 0.26
C ALA A 103 6.23 6.01 0.83
N LEU A 104 6.91 5.44 1.84
CA LEU A 104 8.12 6.04 2.43
C LEU A 104 9.25 6.15 1.39
N LEU A 105 9.56 5.06 0.69
CA LEU A 105 10.59 5.04 -0.35
C LEU A 105 10.29 6.06 -1.45
N ASN A 106 9.04 6.12 -1.91
CA ASN A 106 8.64 7.09 -2.93
C ASN A 106 8.77 8.54 -2.43
N SER A 107 8.40 8.79 -1.16
CA SER A 107 8.54 10.12 -0.55
C SER A 107 9.99 10.60 -0.47
N ILE A 108 10.96 9.68 -0.36
CA ILE A 108 12.39 9.98 -0.26
C ILE A 108 13.04 10.05 -1.65
N VAL A 109 12.82 9.07 -2.51
CA VAL A 109 13.51 8.97 -3.81
C VAL A 109 13.04 10.04 -4.80
N HIS A 110 11.75 10.38 -4.79
CA HIS A 110 11.16 11.36 -5.72
C HIS A 110 11.10 12.79 -5.17
N ARG A 111 11.59 13.00 -3.93
CA ARG A 111 11.68 14.34 -3.32
C ARG A 111 12.58 15.26 -4.13
N ASP A 112 12.19 16.52 -4.20
CA ASP A 112 13.03 17.61 -4.68
C ASP A 112 13.95 18.11 -3.56
N TYR A 113 15.23 17.74 -3.63
CA TYR A 113 16.25 18.10 -2.66
C TYR A 113 16.80 19.52 -2.79
N SER A 114 16.32 20.31 -3.76
CA SER A 114 16.63 21.74 -3.82
C SER A 114 15.90 22.56 -2.74
N PHE A 115 14.80 22.03 -2.19
CA PHE A 115 14.06 22.67 -1.09
C PHE A 115 14.62 22.26 0.27
N SER A 116 14.71 23.24 1.17
CA SER A 116 15.19 23.05 2.56
C SER A 116 14.15 22.45 3.52
N GLY A 117 12.86 22.48 3.17
CA GLY A 117 11.80 21.99 4.06
C GLY A 117 11.84 20.46 4.24
N SER A 118 11.52 19.95 5.43
CA SER A 118 11.58 18.51 5.72
C SER A 118 10.61 17.68 4.87
N ASN A 119 10.92 16.41 4.66
CA ASN A 119 9.91 15.43 4.27
C ASN A 119 8.94 15.24 5.46
N LEU A 120 7.63 15.27 5.25
CA LEU A 120 6.65 15.24 6.34
C LEU A 120 5.84 13.96 6.29
N ILE A 121 5.73 13.29 7.43
CA ILE A 121 4.88 12.11 7.61
C ILE A 121 3.94 12.40 8.76
N ASN A 122 2.64 12.47 8.47
CA ASN A 122 1.61 12.74 9.47
C ASN A 122 0.82 11.46 9.70
N ILE A 123 0.73 11.01 10.95
CA ILE A 123 -0.05 9.86 11.35
C ILE A 123 -1.23 10.35 12.17
N TYR A 124 -2.44 10.12 11.67
CA TYR A 124 -3.71 10.40 12.35
C TYR A 124 -4.35 9.09 12.78
N ASP A 125 -5.46 9.19 13.51
CA ASP A 125 -6.21 7.99 13.89
C ASP A 125 -6.79 7.25 12.66
N ASP A 126 -7.19 7.96 11.61
CA ASP A 126 -7.86 7.41 10.42
C ASP A 126 -6.97 7.23 9.19
N ARG A 127 -5.77 7.83 9.14
CA ARG A 127 -4.89 7.79 7.97
C ARG A 127 -3.44 8.16 8.27
N MET A 128 -2.56 7.82 7.34
CA MET A 128 -1.17 8.23 7.30
C MET A 128 -0.90 9.00 6.01
N GLU A 129 -0.31 10.19 6.11
CA GLU A 129 0.02 11.06 4.98
C GLU A 129 1.53 11.18 4.84
N PHE A 130 2.06 10.84 3.67
CA PHE A 130 3.43 11.12 3.25
C PHE A 130 3.42 12.33 2.34
N VAL A 131 4.03 13.43 2.76
CA VAL A 131 4.08 14.69 2.03
C VAL A 131 5.53 15.00 1.68
N SER A 132 5.86 14.81 0.41
CA SER A 132 7.17 15.13 -0.14
C SER A 132 7.15 16.46 -0.89
N LEU A 133 8.26 17.19 -0.78
CA LEU A 133 8.49 18.39 -1.57
C LEU A 133 8.90 18.01 -2.99
N GLY A 134 8.47 18.81 -3.96
CA GLY A 134 8.51 18.48 -5.38
C GLY A 134 7.20 17.82 -5.81
N GLY A 135 6.52 18.42 -6.78
CA GLY A 135 5.24 17.90 -7.31
C GLY A 135 5.44 16.70 -8.24
N LEU A 136 4.98 16.81 -9.49
CA LEU A 136 5.38 15.89 -10.57
C LEU A 136 6.60 16.44 -11.33
N VAL A 137 7.28 15.60 -12.10
CA VAL A 137 8.33 16.07 -13.03
C VAL A 137 7.64 16.84 -14.16
N SER A 138 8.29 17.91 -14.65
CA SER A 138 7.70 18.73 -15.72
C SER A 138 7.30 17.87 -16.92
N GLY A 139 6.07 18.03 -17.39
CA GLY A 139 5.50 17.24 -18.48
C GLY A 139 4.81 15.94 -18.06
N LEU A 140 4.77 15.61 -16.76
CA LEU A 140 3.96 14.51 -16.24
C LEU A 140 2.70 15.02 -15.55
N GLU A 141 1.60 14.32 -15.78
CA GLU A 141 0.34 14.52 -15.10
C GLU A 141 0.10 13.40 -14.08
N LEU A 142 -0.83 13.64 -13.16
CA LEU A 142 -1.16 12.64 -12.14
C LEU A 142 -1.63 11.34 -12.79
N ASP A 143 -2.41 11.41 -13.87
CA ASP A 143 -2.89 10.23 -14.59
C ASP A 143 -1.76 9.38 -15.18
N SER A 144 -0.63 10.00 -15.55
CA SER A 144 0.53 9.30 -16.10
C SER A 144 1.13 8.29 -15.10
N ILE A 145 1.08 8.59 -13.79
CA ILE A 145 1.64 7.70 -12.77
C ILE A 145 0.84 6.40 -12.66
N PHE A 146 -0.46 6.44 -12.92
CA PHE A 146 -1.34 5.27 -12.89
C PHE A 146 -1.19 4.40 -14.13
N LEU A 147 -0.62 4.94 -15.22
CA LEU A 147 -0.19 4.18 -16.39
C LEU A 147 1.18 3.50 -16.19
N GLY A 148 1.79 3.64 -15.00
CA GLY A 148 3.09 3.06 -14.69
C GLY A 148 4.28 3.93 -15.09
N VAL A 149 4.07 5.19 -15.47
CA VAL A 149 5.18 6.11 -15.75
C VAL A 149 5.86 6.48 -14.44
N SER A 150 7.14 6.16 -14.33
CA SER A 150 7.98 6.54 -13.18
C SER A 150 9.23 7.27 -13.66
N GLN A 151 9.31 8.57 -13.35
CA GLN A 151 10.46 9.41 -13.64
C GLN A 151 11.06 9.91 -12.32
N SER A 152 12.33 9.58 -12.08
CA SER A 152 13.08 10.08 -10.93
C SER A 152 13.67 11.47 -11.22
N ARG A 153 13.56 12.40 -10.27
CA ARG A 153 14.23 13.72 -10.33
C ARG A 153 15.73 13.61 -10.17
N ASN A 154 16.17 12.72 -9.28
CA ASN A 154 17.58 12.39 -9.08
C ASN A 154 17.82 10.93 -9.52
N PRO A 155 18.15 10.70 -10.81
CA PRO A 155 18.39 9.36 -11.32
C PRO A 155 19.52 8.64 -10.59
N ASN A 156 20.55 9.36 -10.14
CA ASN A 156 21.69 8.74 -9.46
C ASN A 156 21.28 8.23 -8.06
N LEU A 157 20.43 8.98 -7.33
CA LEU A 157 19.85 8.50 -6.07
C LEU A 157 18.97 7.26 -6.29
N ALA A 158 18.10 7.28 -7.30
CA ALA A 158 17.27 6.13 -7.65
C ALA A 158 18.12 4.89 -7.98
N VAL A 159 19.22 5.05 -8.73
CA VAL A 159 20.16 3.96 -9.03
C VAL A 159 20.79 3.37 -7.77
N VAL A 160 21.15 4.19 -6.78
CA VAL A 160 21.66 3.70 -5.49
C VAL A 160 20.60 2.83 -4.81
N PHE A 161 19.36 3.31 -4.70
CA PHE A 161 18.26 2.57 -4.08
C PHE A 161 17.91 1.28 -4.83
N TYR A 162 17.95 1.30 -6.16
CA TYR A 162 17.75 0.13 -7.00
C TYR A 162 18.84 -0.92 -6.77
N ARG A 163 20.12 -0.51 -6.78
CA ARG A 163 21.26 -1.42 -6.52
C ARG A 163 21.23 -2.00 -5.09
N MET A 164 20.68 -1.27 -4.14
CA MET A 164 20.45 -1.76 -2.77
C MET A 164 19.25 -2.72 -2.66
N ARG A 165 18.50 -2.92 -3.75
CA ARG A 165 17.23 -3.69 -3.80
C ARG A 165 16.15 -3.10 -2.89
N LEU A 166 16.15 -1.78 -2.76
CA LEU A 166 15.11 -1.06 -2.01
C LEU A 166 13.91 -0.74 -2.88
N ILE A 167 14.13 -0.40 -4.16
CA ILE A 167 13.10 -0.04 -5.14
C ILE A 167 13.20 -0.90 -6.42
N GLU A 168 12.11 -0.93 -7.18
CA GLU A 168 12.06 -1.46 -8.56
C GLU A 168 12.06 -0.31 -9.58
N SER A 169 12.44 -0.59 -10.84
CA SER A 169 12.50 0.41 -11.92
C SER A 169 11.29 0.36 -12.88
N TYR A 170 10.26 -0.44 -12.58
CA TYR A 170 9.15 -0.73 -13.50
C TYR A 170 7.86 0.07 -13.24
N GLY A 171 7.90 1.11 -12.39
CA GLY A 171 6.71 1.93 -12.10
C GLY A 171 5.56 1.18 -11.40
N THR A 172 5.85 0.04 -10.79
CA THR A 172 4.86 -0.86 -10.15
C THR A 172 4.42 -0.39 -8.76
N GLY A 173 5.13 0.57 -8.16
CA GLY A 173 4.99 0.99 -6.76
C GLY A 173 3.58 1.45 -6.38
N ILE A 174 3.00 2.37 -7.17
CA ILE A 174 1.65 2.88 -6.93
C ILE A 174 0.61 1.75 -7.06
N GLY A 175 0.76 0.90 -8.07
CA GLY A 175 -0.10 -0.28 -8.24
C GLY A 175 0.03 -1.28 -7.07
N LYS A 176 1.23 -1.46 -6.50
CA LYS A 176 1.42 -2.29 -5.30
C LYS A 176 0.66 -1.71 -4.12
N ILE A 177 0.79 -0.41 -3.85
CA ILE A 177 0.04 0.28 -2.80
C ILE A 177 -1.46 0.06 -3.01
N GLN A 178 -2.00 0.31 -4.21
CA GLN A 178 -3.43 0.14 -4.50
C GLN A 178 -3.92 -1.30 -4.23
N ARG A 179 -3.17 -2.31 -4.67
CA ARG A 179 -3.53 -3.72 -4.45
C ARG A 179 -3.62 -4.09 -2.97
N MET A 180 -2.76 -3.53 -2.12
CA MET A 180 -2.78 -3.76 -0.67
C MET A 180 -4.05 -3.23 0.01
N TYR A 181 -4.85 -2.39 -0.67
CA TYR A 181 -6.10 -1.86 -0.15
C TYR A 181 -7.32 -2.39 -0.90
N ASN A 182 -7.19 -3.42 -1.74
CA ASN A 182 -8.33 -3.97 -2.50
C ASN A 182 -9.46 -4.47 -1.58
N PHE A 183 -9.13 -4.98 -0.40
CA PHE A 183 -10.07 -5.50 0.59
C PHE A 183 -10.69 -4.42 1.50
N VAL A 184 -10.23 -3.17 1.44
CA VAL A 184 -10.73 -2.05 2.24
C VAL A 184 -11.61 -1.14 1.39
N LYS A 185 -12.64 -0.53 2.01
CA LYS A 185 -13.53 0.42 1.33
C LYS A 185 -12.78 1.69 0.91
N GLU A 186 -12.08 2.29 1.86
CA GLU A 186 -11.26 3.47 1.59
C GLU A 186 -10.00 3.06 0.83
N LYS A 187 -9.69 3.80 -0.23
CA LYS A 187 -8.52 3.58 -1.08
C LYS A 187 -7.44 4.64 -0.80
N PRO A 188 -6.16 4.29 -1.01
CA PRO A 188 -5.07 5.25 -1.00
C PRO A 188 -5.33 6.39 -1.98
N LYS A 189 -5.00 7.62 -1.56
CA LYS A 189 -5.12 8.81 -2.40
C LYS A 189 -3.73 9.33 -2.76
N PHE A 190 -3.58 9.72 -4.02
CA PHE A 190 -2.38 10.33 -4.55
C PHE A 190 -2.77 11.71 -5.03
N GLU A 191 -2.17 12.74 -4.45
CA GLU A 191 -2.54 14.12 -4.70
C GLU A 191 -1.28 14.91 -5.03
N THR A 192 -1.39 15.84 -5.96
CA THR A 192 -0.29 16.72 -6.34
C THR A 192 -0.77 18.16 -6.34
N ALA A 193 0.06 19.04 -5.83
CA ALA A 193 -0.11 20.49 -5.89
C ALA A 193 1.19 21.11 -6.41
N LYS A 194 1.20 22.42 -6.66
CA LYS A 194 2.41 23.11 -7.12
C LYS A 194 3.54 22.93 -6.10
N GLY A 195 4.53 22.11 -6.45
CA GLY A 195 5.71 21.85 -5.62
C GLY A 195 5.52 20.83 -4.50
N VAL A 196 4.40 20.11 -4.43
CA VAL A 196 4.13 19.12 -3.36
C VAL A 196 3.45 17.88 -3.94
N PHE A 197 3.86 16.71 -3.47
CA PHE A 197 3.19 15.44 -3.72
C PHE A 197 2.79 14.78 -2.40
N ARG A 198 1.56 14.29 -2.31
CA ARG A 198 1.02 13.64 -1.11
C ARG A 198 0.48 12.25 -1.44
N VAL A 199 0.92 11.27 -0.66
CA VAL A 199 0.33 9.92 -0.60
C VAL A 199 -0.41 9.78 0.72
N THR A 200 -1.69 9.46 0.66
CA THR A 200 -2.52 9.21 1.84
C THR A 200 -2.90 7.74 1.88
N LEU A 201 -2.47 7.05 2.93
CA LEU A 201 -2.84 5.67 3.24
C LEU A 201 -3.97 5.68 4.27
N PRO A 202 -5.16 5.10 4.00
CA PRO A 202 -6.21 5.00 5.00
C PRO A 202 -5.85 3.94 6.05
N ASN A 203 -6.27 4.15 7.30
CA ASN A 203 -6.13 3.16 8.36
C ASN A 203 -7.11 2.00 8.09
N CYS A 204 -6.59 0.81 7.86
CA CYS A 204 -7.36 -0.40 7.62
C CYS A 204 -8.35 -0.67 8.76
N ASN A 205 -7.96 -0.40 10.01
CA ASN A 205 -8.75 -0.71 11.20
C ASN A 205 -9.91 0.28 11.43
N GLU A 206 -9.74 1.58 11.18
CA GLU A 206 -10.84 2.56 11.34
C GLU A 206 -11.88 2.49 10.21
N HIS A 207 -11.46 2.03 9.04
CA HIS A 207 -12.34 1.86 7.88
C HIS A 207 -12.79 0.40 7.65
N THR A 208 -12.43 -0.51 8.56
CA THR A 208 -13.02 -1.86 8.53
C THR A 208 -14.49 -1.72 8.87
N ILE A 209 -15.36 -2.13 7.94
CA ILE A 209 -16.82 -2.27 8.14
C ILE A 209 -17.13 -3.02 9.46
N MET A 210 -16.22 -3.86 9.94
CA MET A 210 -16.35 -4.59 11.21
C MET A 210 -16.37 -3.69 12.46
N GLN A 211 -15.66 -2.56 12.50
CA GLN A 211 -15.54 -1.79 13.76
C GLN A 211 -16.71 -0.85 14.04
N LYS A 212 -17.28 -0.19 13.03
CA LYS A 212 -18.51 0.57 13.24
C LYS A 212 -19.73 -0.35 13.46
N ALA A 213 -19.74 -1.53 12.85
CA ALA A 213 -20.81 -2.52 13.04
C ALA A 213 -20.76 -3.21 14.42
N MET A 214 -19.56 -3.50 14.96
CA MET A 214 -19.43 -4.15 16.27
C MET A 214 -19.60 -3.19 17.46
N VAL A 215 -19.15 -1.93 17.34
CA VAL A 215 -19.19 -0.99 18.47
C VAL A 215 -20.55 -0.31 18.64
N GLN A 216 -21.35 -0.18 17.58
CA GLN A 216 -22.65 0.51 17.67
C GLN A 216 -23.87 -0.39 17.78
N GLY A 217 -23.73 -1.72 17.85
CA GLY A 217 -24.87 -2.63 18.02
C GLY A 217 -25.96 -2.49 16.93
N LYS A 218 -25.61 -1.85 15.81
CA LYS A 218 -26.46 -1.73 14.62
C LYS A 218 -25.75 -2.48 13.51
N LEU A 219 -26.16 -3.73 13.33
CA LEU A 219 -25.99 -4.39 12.04
C LEU A 219 -26.70 -3.50 11.01
N ASP A 220 -25.96 -2.85 10.12
CA ASP A 220 -26.52 -2.44 8.84
C ASP A 220 -26.63 -3.70 7.97
N LEU A 221 -27.68 -4.49 8.26
CA LEU A 221 -28.11 -5.64 7.45
C LEU A 221 -28.20 -5.38 5.93
N PRO A 222 -28.53 -4.18 5.42
CA PRO A 222 -28.72 -3.98 3.98
C PRO A 222 -27.43 -4.14 3.14
N HIS A 223 -26.26 -3.77 3.66
CA HIS A 223 -25.04 -3.73 2.83
C HIS A 223 -24.34 -5.10 2.71
N VAL A 224 -24.38 -5.91 3.77
CA VAL A 224 -23.90 -7.31 3.72
C VAL A 224 -24.83 -8.14 2.85
N GLN A 225 -26.14 -7.90 2.94
CA GLN A 225 -27.11 -8.52 2.05
C GLN A 225 -26.83 -8.13 0.59
N ALA A 226 -26.62 -6.84 0.30
CA ALA A 226 -26.33 -6.37 -1.05
C ALA A 226 -25.04 -6.97 -1.64
N LEU A 227 -23.98 -7.15 -0.84
CA LEU A 227 -22.74 -7.78 -1.31
C LEU A 227 -22.89 -9.29 -1.54
N LEU A 228 -23.65 -9.97 -0.69
CA LEU A 228 -23.98 -11.39 -0.87
C LEU A 228 -24.87 -11.60 -2.09
N GLU A 229 -25.86 -10.73 -2.30
CA GLU A 229 -26.70 -10.75 -3.49
C GLU A 229 -25.91 -10.46 -4.76
N LYS A 230 -24.98 -9.49 -4.74
CA LYS A 230 -24.11 -9.21 -5.91
C LYS A 230 -23.21 -10.41 -6.27
N ARG A 231 -22.71 -11.14 -5.28
CA ARG A 231 -21.94 -12.38 -5.52
C ARG A 231 -22.80 -13.50 -6.12
N LYS A 232 -24.04 -13.64 -5.63
CA LYS A 232 -25.02 -14.57 -6.19
C LYS A 232 -25.37 -14.21 -7.63
N GLU A 233 -25.53 -12.92 -7.92
CA GLU A 233 -25.82 -12.40 -9.25
C GLU A 233 -24.69 -12.70 -10.24
N MET A 234 -23.43 -12.49 -9.88
CA MET A 234 -22.27 -12.82 -10.74
C MET A 234 -22.22 -14.31 -11.11
N VAL A 235 -22.53 -15.20 -10.17
CA VAL A 235 -22.59 -16.65 -10.44
C VAL A 235 -23.75 -17.00 -11.36
N MET A 236 -24.90 -16.34 -11.22
CA MET A 236 -26.05 -16.52 -12.11
C MET A 236 -25.79 -16.03 -13.53
N VAL A 237 -25.19 -14.85 -13.69
CA VAL A 237 -24.80 -14.31 -15.00
C VAL A 237 -23.81 -15.25 -15.70
N TYR A 238 -22.79 -15.70 -14.98
CA TYR A 238 -21.83 -16.66 -15.53
C TYR A 238 -22.48 -17.98 -15.95
N ALA A 239 -23.42 -18.50 -15.16
CA ALA A 239 -24.16 -19.73 -15.48
C ALA A 239 -25.12 -19.55 -16.66
N LEU A 240 -25.70 -18.36 -16.86
CA LEU A 240 -26.52 -18.02 -18.02
C LEU A 240 -25.69 -17.92 -19.30
N GLU A 241 -24.51 -17.29 -19.24
CA GLU A 241 -23.62 -17.12 -20.39
C GLU A 241 -22.97 -18.42 -20.84
N ASN A 242 -22.56 -19.28 -19.90
CA ASN A 242 -21.82 -20.51 -20.19
C ASN A 242 -22.70 -21.78 -20.14
N GLY A 243 -23.99 -21.64 -19.85
CA GLY A 243 -24.97 -22.73 -19.72
C GLY A 243 -24.81 -23.61 -18.47
N GLN A 244 -23.63 -23.61 -17.83
CA GLN A 244 -23.37 -24.33 -16.58
C GLN A 244 -22.29 -23.57 -15.78
N VAL A 245 -22.24 -23.83 -14.47
CA VAL A 245 -21.15 -23.39 -13.61
C VAL A 245 -20.69 -24.53 -12.70
N THR A 246 -19.39 -24.67 -12.51
CA THR A 246 -18.78 -25.64 -11.60
C THR A 246 -18.25 -24.96 -10.35
N ARG A 247 -18.04 -25.75 -9.29
CA ARG A 247 -17.48 -25.23 -8.04
C ARG A 247 -16.14 -24.54 -8.23
N LYS A 248 -15.26 -25.09 -9.08
CA LYS A 248 -13.95 -24.51 -9.38
C LYS A 248 -14.08 -23.17 -10.11
N GLU A 249 -14.99 -23.08 -11.07
CA GLU A 249 -15.26 -21.81 -11.76
C GLU A 249 -15.83 -20.75 -10.81
N VAL A 250 -16.62 -21.11 -9.79
CA VAL A 250 -17.05 -20.16 -8.75
C VAL A 250 -15.89 -19.76 -7.83
N GLU A 251 -14.99 -20.70 -7.50
CA GLU A 251 -13.76 -20.39 -6.73
C GLU A 251 -12.90 -19.37 -7.48
N ASP A 252 -12.72 -19.57 -8.79
CA ASP A 252 -11.93 -18.70 -9.67
C ASP A 252 -12.64 -17.35 -9.94
N LEU A 253 -13.95 -17.36 -10.22
CA LEU A 253 -14.76 -16.17 -10.51
C LEU A 253 -14.89 -15.22 -9.32
N LEU A 254 -14.98 -15.77 -8.11
CA LEU A 254 -15.17 -14.99 -6.88
C LEU A 254 -13.90 -14.87 -6.02
N GLU A 255 -12.81 -15.50 -6.43
CA GLU A 255 -11.56 -15.66 -5.66
C GLU A 255 -11.81 -16.14 -4.21
N VAL A 256 -12.69 -17.15 -4.06
CA VAL A 256 -13.09 -17.70 -2.75
C VAL A 256 -12.65 -19.14 -2.57
N GLY A 257 -12.32 -19.53 -1.34
CA GLY A 257 -12.02 -20.92 -1.02
C GLY A 257 -13.20 -21.87 -1.20
N SER A 258 -12.90 -23.14 -1.46
CA SER A 258 -13.85 -24.18 -1.88
C SER A 258 -15.09 -24.34 -0.99
N THR A 259 -14.96 -24.17 0.33
CA THR A 259 -16.09 -24.26 1.28
C THR A 259 -17.09 -23.11 1.09
N LYS A 260 -16.62 -21.90 0.76
CA LYS A 260 -17.49 -20.73 0.52
C LYS A 260 -18.21 -20.84 -0.82
N ALA A 261 -17.51 -21.24 -1.87
CA ALA A 261 -18.09 -21.50 -3.19
C ALA A 261 -19.25 -22.51 -3.11
N PHE A 262 -19.06 -23.61 -2.36
CA PHE A 262 -20.10 -24.62 -2.18
C PHE A 262 -21.31 -24.16 -1.38
N ARG A 263 -21.11 -23.39 -0.30
CA ARG A 263 -22.25 -22.84 0.45
C ARG A 263 -23.09 -21.93 -0.44
N LEU A 264 -22.44 -21.09 -1.24
CA LEU A 264 -23.13 -20.18 -2.15
C LEU A 264 -23.91 -20.93 -3.25
N LEU A 265 -23.30 -21.95 -3.86
CA LEU A 265 -23.98 -22.81 -4.83
C LEU A 265 -25.14 -23.58 -4.21
N LYS A 266 -24.97 -24.10 -2.98
CA LYS A 266 -26.03 -24.77 -2.24
C LYS A 266 -27.20 -23.84 -1.95
N GLU A 267 -26.93 -22.62 -1.49
CA GLU A 267 -27.98 -21.60 -1.27
C GLU A 267 -28.75 -21.26 -2.56
N LEU A 268 -28.07 -21.19 -3.71
CA LEU A 268 -28.72 -20.95 -4.99
C LEU A 268 -29.57 -22.14 -5.46
N CYS A 269 -29.17 -23.37 -5.14
CA CYS A 269 -29.98 -24.57 -5.36
C CYS A 269 -31.19 -24.64 -4.42
N ASP A 270 -30.99 -24.37 -3.13
CA ASP A 270 -32.05 -24.36 -2.13
C ASP A 270 -33.09 -23.27 -2.43
N ALA A 271 -32.66 -22.16 -3.05
CA ALA A 271 -33.52 -21.09 -3.56
C ALA A 271 -34.13 -21.37 -4.95
N GLY A 272 -33.86 -22.52 -5.55
CA GLY A 272 -34.42 -22.94 -6.85
C GLY A 272 -33.90 -22.19 -8.09
N LYS A 273 -32.82 -21.41 -7.95
CA LYS A 273 -32.21 -20.64 -9.06
C LYS A 273 -31.22 -21.46 -9.89
N LEU A 274 -30.55 -22.43 -9.26
CA LEU A 274 -29.67 -23.39 -9.91
C LEU A 274 -30.14 -24.80 -9.61
N LYS A 275 -29.83 -25.74 -10.51
CA LYS A 275 -30.05 -27.16 -10.35
C LYS A 275 -28.70 -27.88 -10.43
N ALA A 276 -28.40 -28.67 -9.42
CA ALA A 276 -27.19 -29.49 -9.40
C ALA A 276 -27.40 -30.73 -10.27
N GLU A 277 -26.50 -30.94 -11.24
CA GLU A 277 -26.44 -32.13 -12.08
C GLU A 277 -25.11 -32.87 -11.85
N GLY A 278 -25.22 -34.14 -11.46
CA GLY A 278 -24.10 -35.04 -11.21
C GLY A 278 -23.67 -35.18 -9.74
N ASN A 279 -22.94 -36.25 -9.44
CA ASN A 279 -22.48 -36.61 -8.09
C ASN A 279 -20.97 -36.41 -7.92
N GLY A 280 -20.54 -35.65 -6.90
CA GLY A 280 -19.15 -35.58 -6.44
C GLY A 280 -18.38 -34.30 -6.82
N LYS A 281 -17.05 -34.40 -6.99
CA LYS A 281 -16.16 -33.24 -7.26
C LYS A 281 -16.41 -32.56 -8.62
N LEU A 282 -17.16 -33.22 -9.51
CA LEU A 282 -17.50 -32.74 -10.86
C LEU A 282 -18.97 -32.34 -10.99
N SER A 283 -19.68 -32.10 -9.88
CA SER A 283 -21.05 -31.60 -9.92
C SER A 283 -21.10 -30.25 -10.66
N LYS A 284 -21.99 -30.20 -11.65
CA LYS A 284 -22.28 -29.02 -12.46
C LYS A 284 -23.57 -28.40 -11.97
N TYR A 285 -23.69 -27.08 -12.08
CA TYR A 285 -24.85 -26.34 -11.67
C TYR A 285 -25.40 -25.60 -12.88
N VAL A 286 -26.64 -25.88 -13.24
CA VAL A 286 -27.32 -25.32 -14.42
C VAL A 286 -28.42 -24.38 -13.94
N VAL A 287 -28.69 -23.30 -14.66
CA VAL A 287 -29.81 -22.40 -14.32
C VAL A 287 -31.13 -23.15 -14.51
N ASN A 288 -31.99 -23.09 -13.50
CA ASN A 288 -33.30 -23.74 -13.53
C ASN A 288 -34.34 -22.89 -14.27
#